data_AF-A0A2V6L7F0-F1
#
_entry.id   AF-A0A2V6L7F0-F1
#
_cell.length_a   1.000
_cell.length_b   1.000
_cell.length_c   1.000
_cell.angle_alpha   90.00
_cell.angle_beta   90.00
_cell.angle_gamma   90.00
#
_symmetry.space_group_name_H-M   'P 1'
#
loop_
_entity.id
_entity.type
_entity.pdbx_description
1 polymer ?
#
loop_
_entity_poly.entity_id
_entity_poly.type
_entity_poly.pdbx_seq_one_letter_code
_entity_poly.pdbx_strand_id
1 'polypeptide(L)'
;MTAPAAPPATTEPGKLTKENYRGRIHPDWCPGCGDFSVLASLQTALFELGLQPHQVCVISGIGCSSNLPGYVNTYGMHTLHGRALAVATGV
;
A
#
# COMPACT_ATOMS: atom_id res chain seq x y z
N MET A 1 -14.36 -6.01 21.41
CA MET A 1 -13.07 -5.40 21.04
C MET A 1 -13.28 -4.72 19.70
N THR A 2 -13.82 -3.50 19.76
CA THR A 2 -14.32 -2.77 18.59
C THR A 2 -13.13 -2.22 17.82
N ALA A 3 -13.02 -2.53 16.53
CA ALA A 3 -12.01 -1.92 15.66
C ALA A 3 -12.15 -0.38 15.74
N PRO A 4 -11.05 0.38 15.85
CA PRO A 4 -11.15 1.83 15.78
C PRO A 4 -11.75 2.21 14.42
N ALA A 5 -12.80 3.02 14.46
CA ALA A 5 -13.50 3.49 13.27
C ALA A 5 -12.48 4.14 12.31
N ALA A 6 -12.48 3.67 11.06
CA ALA A 6 -11.70 4.28 10.00
C ALA A 6 -11.97 5.79 9.98
N PRO A 7 -10.93 6.64 9.85
CA PRO A 7 -11.11 8.09 9.82
C PRO A 7 -12.11 8.48 8.72
N PRO A 8 -12.92 9.52 8.94
CA PRO A 8 -13.99 9.90 8.02
C PRO A 8 -13.38 10.21 6.65
N ALA A 9 -13.80 9.46 5.64
CA ALA A 9 -13.44 9.70 4.25
C ALA A 9 -13.86 11.13 3.88
N THR A 10 -12.91 12.06 3.84
CA THR A 10 -13.15 13.39 3.29
C THR A 10 -13.30 13.25 1.79
N THR A 11 -14.56 13.19 1.41
CA THR A 11 -15.10 13.09 0.07
C THR A 11 -14.70 14.30 -0.78
N GLU A 12 -13.81 14.08 -1.75
CA GLU A 12 -13.93 14.68 -3.08
C GLU A 12 -14.20 13.50 -4.04
N PRO A 13 -15.48 13.14 -4.24
CA PRO A 13 -15.88 11.95 -4.99
C PRO A 13 -15.80 12.26 -6.48
N GLY A 14 -14.65 11.97 -7.07
CA GLY A 14 -14.39 12.29 -8.46
C GLY A 14 -13.59 11.21 -9.18
N LYS A 15 -13.97 9.93 -8.98
CA LYS A 15 -13.52 8.77 -9.77
C LYS A 15 -12.12 8.25 -9.40
N LEU A 16 -11.99 7.68 -8.19
CA LEU A 16 -10.92 6.71 -7.95
C LEU A 16 -11.04 5.59 -8.99
N THR A 17 -9.92 5.20 -9.58
CA THR A 17 -9.76 4.05 -10.45
C THR A 17 -8.57 3.24 -9.95
N LYS A 18 -8.41 1.99 -10.41
CA LYS A 18 -7.28 1.14 -9.97
C LYS A 18 -5.93 1.76 -10.36
N GLU A 19 -5.91 2.56 -11.42
CA GLU A 19 -4.73 3.28 -11.90
C GLU A 19 -4.22 4.31 -10.88
N ASN A 20 -5.08 4.88 -10.04
CA ASN A 20 -4.67 5.83 -9.00
C ASN A 20 -3.71 5.21 -7.97
N TYR A 21 -3.71 3.88 -7.82
CA TYR A 21 -2.87 3.16 -6.86
C TYR A 21 -1.61 2.56 -7.49
N ARG A 22 -1.40 2.71 -8.81
CA ARG A 22 -0.17 2.22 -9.45
C ARG A 22 1.01 3.12 -9.09
N GLY A 23 2.06 2.52 -8.52
CA GLY A 23 3.32 3.20 -8.26
C GLY A 23 4.01 3.68 -9.54
N ARG A 24 4.96 4.61 -9.39
CA ARG A 24 5.71 5.21 -10.51
C ARG A 24 6.76 4.25 -11.09
N ILE A 25 7.15 3.25 -10.32
CA ILE A 25 8.20 2.29 -10.66
C ILE A 25 7.53 0.96 -10.98
N HIS A 26 8.03 0.28 -12.01
CA HIS A 26 7.57 -1.05 -12.36
C HIS A 26 8.22 -2.10 -11.43
N PRO A 27 7.48 -3.15 -11.02
CA PRO A 27 8.06 -4.18 -10.18
C PRO A 27 9.14 -5.00 -10.90
N ASP A 28 10.30 -5.14 -10.24
CA ASP A 28 11.46 -5.88 -10.77
C ASP A 28 11.46 -7.35 -10.32
N TRP A 29 10.29 -7.90 -10.00
CA TRP A 29 10.16 -9.29 -9.55
C TRP A 29 10.27 -10.27 -10.70
N CYS A 30 10.77 -11.48 -10.41
CA CYS A 30 10.89 -12.53 -11.41
C CYS A 30 9.53 -12.91 -12.02
N PRO A 31 9.47 -13.27 -13.32
CA PRO A 31 8.23 -13.73 -13.95
C PRO A 31 7.64 -14.91 -13.17
N GLY A 32 6.35 -14.82 -12.82
CA GLY A 32 5.66 -15.83 -12.01
C GLY A 32 5.79 -15.66 -10.49
N CYS A 33 6.45 -14.60 -10.01
CA CYS A 33 6.49 -14.29 -8.58
C CYS A 33 5.09 -14.00 -8.02
N GLY A 34 4.78 -14.56 -6.83
CA GLY A 34 3.50 -14.32 -6.15
C GLY A 34 3.31 -12.88 -5.66
N ASP A 35 4.38 -12.09 -5.50
CA ASP A 35 4.27 -10.70 -5.04
C ASP A 35 3.45 -9.82 -6.01
N PHE A 36 3.40 -10.18 -7.31
CA PHE A 36 2.52 -9.53 -8.28
C PHE A 36 1.04 -9.66 -7.92
N SER A 37 0.61 -10.83 -7.44
CA SER A 37 -0.79 -11.02 -7.03
C SER A 37 -1.08 -10.27 -5.73
N VAL A 38 -0.15 -10.25 -4.78
CA VAL A 38 -0.25 -9.47 -3.54
C VAL A 38 -0.42 -7.98 -3.85
N LEU A 39 0.39 -7.43 -4.76
CA LEU A 39 0.29 -6.03 -5.19
C LEU A 39 -1.07 -5.73 -5.85
N ALA A 40 -1.54 -6.58 -6.76
CA ALA A 40 -2.82 -6.40 -7.44
C ALA A 40 -4.01 -6.51 -6.46
N SER A 41 -3.94 -7.42 -5.50
CA SER A 41 -4.94 -7.58 -4.44
C SER A 41 -4.95 -6.37 -3.50
N LEU A 42 -3.78 -5.85 -3.11
CA LEU A 42 -3.68 -4.64 -2.30
C LEU A 42 -4.31 -3.43 -2.99
N GLN A 43 -3.96 -3.17 -4.26
CA GLN A 43 -4.54 -2.08 -5.04
C GLN A 43 -6.07 -2.23 -5.20
N THR A 44 -6.56 -3.46 -5.38
CA THR A 44 -7.99 -3.74 -5.46
C THR A 44 -8.68 -3.47 -4.12
N ALA A 45 -8.08 -3.90 -3.01
CA ALA A 45 -8.62 -3.64 -1.67
C ALA A 45 -8.69 -2.14 -1.36
N LEU A 46 -7.65 -1.37 -1.66
CA LEU A 46 -7.66 0.08 -1.48
C LEU A 46 -8.75 0.76 -2.30
N PHE A 47 -8.92 0.32 -3.55
CA PHE A 47 -10.00 0.79 -4.43
C PHE A 47 -11.38 0.47 -3.88
N GLU A 48 -11.63 -0.77 -3.45
CA GLU A 48 -12.92 -1.21 -2.90
C GLU A 48 -13.26 -0.50 -1.58
N LEU A 49 -12.25 -0.19 -0.77
CA LEU A 49 -12.42 0.59 0.47
C LEU A 49 -12.58 2.09 0.21
N GLY A 50 -12.40 2.56 -1.04
CA GLY A 50 -12.51 3.98 -1.39
C GLY A 50 -11.47 4.88 -0.70
N LEU A 51 -10.33 4.32 -0.28
CA LEU A 51 -9.30 5.06 0.44
C LEU A 51 -8.44 5.86 -0.53
N GLN A 52 -8.36 7.17 -0.34
CA GLN A 52 -7.47 8.00 -1.15
C GLN A 52 -6.00 7.61 -0.89
N PRO A 53 -5.12 7.67 -1.90
CA PRO A 53 -3.68 7.46 -1.77
C PRO A 53 -3.01 8.11 -0.55
N HIS A 54 -3.41 9.35 -0.24
CA HIS A 54 -2.85 10.13 0.86
C HIS A 54 -3.38 9.72 2.25
N GLN A 55 -4.39 8.86 2.32
CA GLN A 55 -4.95 8.32 3.56
C GLN A 55 -4.29 7.00 3.98
N VAL A 56 -3.38 6.46 3.15
CA VAL A 56 -2.77 5.15 3.34
C VAL A 56 -1.26 5.31 3.43
N CYS A 57 -0.65 4.59 4.38
CA CYS A 57 0.80 4.47 4.50
C CYS A 57 1.19 2.98 4.39
N VAL A 58 2.00 2.63 3.38
CA VAL A 58 2.49 1.27 3.16
C VAL A 58 3.92 1.16 3.68
N ILE A 59 4.12 0.37 4.73
CA ILE A 59 5.40 0.23 5.41
C ILE A 59 5.92 -1.19 5.22
N SER A 60 7.18 -1.32 4.80
CA SER A 60 7.83 -2.60 4.51
C SER A 60 9.20 -2.75 5.17
N GLY A 61 9.73 -3.98 5.18
CA GLY A 61 11.02 -4.35 5.77
C GLY A 61 12.15 -4.35 4.74
N ILE A 62 12.92 -5.44 4.61
CA ILE A 62 13.90 -5.63 3.53
C ILE A 62 13.69 -7.01 2.93
N GLY A 63 13.64 -7.10 1.60
CA GLY A 63 13.44 -8.32 0.81
C GLY A 63 12.79 -8.01 -0.53
N CYS A 64 12.63 -9.00 -1.42
CA CYS A 64 11.97 -8.81 -2.71
C CYS A 64 10.58 -8.19 -2.54
N SER A 65 9.78 -8.74 -1.62
CA SER A 65 8.46 -8.21 -1.27
C SER A 65 8.48 -6.81 -0.65
N SER A 66 9.61 -6.37 -0.10
CA SER A 66 9.68 -5.09 0.63
C SER A 66 9.81 -3.87 -0.28
N ASN A 67 9.99 -4.04 -1.59
CA ASN A 67 9.88 -2.93 -2.55
C ASN A 67 8.42 -2.49 -2.79
N LEU A 68 7.44 -3.16 -2.19
CA LEU A 68 6.00 -2.87 -2.30
C LEU A 68 5.62 -1.38 -2.15
N PRO A 69 6.18 -0.59 -1.21
CA PRO A 69 5.85 0.84 -1.10
C PRO A 69 6.22 1.66 -2.34
N GLY A 70 7.19 1.21 -3.14
CA GLY A 70 7.55 1.87 -4.41
C GLY A 70 6.59 1.55 -5.56
N TYR A 71 5.83 0.46 -5.45
CA TYR A 71 4.93 -0.06 -6.48
C TYR A 71 3.46 0.32 -6.25
N VAL A 72 3.16 0.95 -5.12
CA VAL A 72 1.84 1.49 -4.79
C VAL A 72 1.93 3.01 -4.64
N ASN A 73 1.03 3.74 -5.27
CA ASN A 73 0.95 5.20 -5.13
C ASN A 73 0.20 5.55 -3.84
N THR A 74 0.92 5.56 -2.72
CA THR A 74 0.47 5.99 -1.39
C THR A 74 1.66 6.64 -0.65
N TYR A 75 1.47 7.11 0.59
CA TYR A 75 2.63 7.27 1.45
C TYR A 75 3.27 5.90 1.70
N GLY A 76 4.58 5.85 1.89
CA GLY A 76 5.25 4.60 2.17
C GLY A 76 6.66 4.73 2.69
N MET A 77 7.11 3.72 3.44
CA MET A 77 8.43 3.66 4.03
C MET A 77 9.04 2.27 3.79
N HIS A 78 10.23 2.25 3.21
CA HIS A 78 11.07 1.06 3.13
C HIS A 78 12.04 1.09 4.31
N THR A 79 11.80 0.25 5.32
CA THR A 79 12.46 0.33 6.63
C THR A 79 13.60 -0.68 6.75
N LEU A 80 14.08 -0.91 7.97
CA LEU A 80 15.13 -1.91 8.22
C LEU A 80 14.56 -3.34 8.23
N HIS A 81 15.44 -4.31 7.93
CA HIS A 81 15.08 -5.72 7.93
C HIS A 81 14.46 -6.14 9.28
N GLY A 82 13.26 -6.71 9.24
CA GLY A 82 12.52 -7.12 10.44
C GLY A 82 11.98 -5.98 11.33
N ARG A 83 12.05 -4.71 10.89
CA ARG A 83 11.61 -3.55 11.69
C ARG A 83 10.37 -2.83 11.18
N ALA A 84 9.74 -3.33 10.12
CA ALA A 84 8.54 -2.73 9.52
C ALA A 84 7.43 -2.45 10.55
N LEU A 85 7.11 -3.42 11.41
CA LEU A 85 6.07 -3.28 12.43
C LEU A 85 6.44 -2.27 13.53
N ALA A 86 7.71 -2.23 13.93
CA ALA A 86 8.18 -1.28 14.93
C ALA A 86 8.05 0.16 14.42
N VAL A 87 8.41 0.40 13.15
CA VAL A 87 8.20 1.70 12.51
C VAL A 87 6.72 1.99 12.35
N ALA A 88 5.92 1.04 11.84
CA ALA A 88 4.49 1.22 11.62
C ALA A 88 3.70 1.51 12.89
N THR A 89 4.16 1.05 14.05
CA THR A 89 3.51 1.36 15.34
C THR A 89 3.75 2.80 15.78
N GLY A 90 4.85 3.42 15.34
CA GLY A 90 5.19 4.81 15.67
C GLY A 90 4.71 5.85 14.66
N VAL A 91 4.19 5.41 13.51
CA VAL A 91 3.59 6.25 12.46
C VAL A 91 2.12 6.46 12.77
#